data_AF-A0A920LEE5-F1
#
_entry.id   AF-A0A920LEE5-F1
#
_cell.length_a   1.000
_cell.length_b   1.000
_cell.length_c   1.000
_cell.angle_alpha   90.00
_cell.angle_beta   90.00
_cell.angle_gamma   90.00
#
_symmetry.space_group_name_H-M   'P 1'
#
loop_
_entity.id
_entity.type
_entity.pdbx_description
1 polymer ?
#
loop_
_entity_poly.entity_id
_entity_poly.type
_entity_poly.pdbx_seq_one_letter_code
_entity_poly.pdbx_strand_id
1 'polypeptide(L)'
;MVKQRNDSAKIYLEQKRDELANVEISQANIISEFLPAQLSESDLSEIIDKVIIDIGADSMKDMGKVISGVTEKVSGQAEGRVIAEIVKRKLMS
;
A
#
# COMPACT_ATOMS: atom_id res chain seq x y z
N MET A 1 9.79 0.86 -3.98
CA MET A 1 10.54 0.79 -5.26
C MET A 1 9.67 0.26 -6.41
N VAL A 2 8.95 -0.87 -6.24
CA VAL A 2 8.02 -1.40 -7.27
C VAL A 2 7.08 -0.33 -7.81
N LYS A 3 6.36 0.37 -6.93
CA LYS A 3 5.47 1.47 -7.34
C LYS A 3 6.15 2.58 -8.14
N GLN A 4 7.32 3.04 -7.69
CA GLN A 4 8.04 4.10 -8.40
C GLN A 4 8.34 3.70 -9.85
N ARG A 5 8.71 2.44 -10.06
CA ARG A 5 8.92 1.88 -11.40
C ARG A 5 7.63 1.75 -12.19
N ASN A 6 6.54 1.28 -11.56
CA ASN A 6 5.22 1.23 -12.20
C ASN A 6 4.71 2.63 -12.62
N ASP A 7 4.94 3.64 -11.77
CA ASP A 7 4.61 5.04 -12.06
C ASP A 7 5.45 5.56 -13.25
N SER A 8 6.76 5.27 -13.27
CA SER A 8 7.63 5.58 -14.42
C SER A 8 7.21 4.87 -15.70
N ALA A 9 6.84 3.58 -15.62
CA ALA A 9 6.35 2.82 -16.76
C ALA A 9 5.08 3.45 -17.35
N LYS A 10 4.14 3.87 -16.49
CA LYS A 10 2.92 4.56 -16.91
C LYS A 10 3.24 5.85 -17.67
N ILE A 11 4.17 6.67 -17.16
CA ILE A 11 4.60 7.90 -17.84
C ILE A 11 5.23 7.58 -19.21
N TYR A 12 6.04 6.53 -19.31
CA TYR A 12 6.63 6.14 -20.60
C TYR A 12 5.57 5.64 -21.60
N LEU A 13 4.56 4.91 -21.14
CA LEU A 13 3.43 4.51 -21.99
C LEU A 13 2.63 5.73 -22.49
N GLU A 14 2.36 6.70 -21.61
CA GLU A 14 1.72 7.97 -21.99
C GLU A 14 2.52 8.74 -23.05
N GLN A 15 3.85 8.63 -23.01
CA GLN A 15 4.77 9.22 -23.99
C GLN A 15 5.03 8.34 -25.23
N LYS A 16 4.36 7.18 -25.37
CA LYS A 16 4.59 6.20 -26.45
C LYS A 16 6.04 5.69 -26.53
N ARG A 17 6.68 5.51 -25.37
CA ARG A 17 8.04 4.99 -25.21
C ARG A 17 8.02 3.59 -24.61
N ASP A 18 7.36 2.66 -25.30
CA ASP A 18 7.07 1.30 -24.84
C ASP A 18 8.32 0.53 -24.40
N GLU A 19 9.45 0.71 -25.08
CA GLU A 19 10.73 0.07 -24.69
C GLU A 19 11.17 0.46 -23.27
N LEU A 20 11.04 1.74 -22.91
CA LEU A 20 11.39 2.21 -21.57
C LEU A 20 10.36 1.76 -20.53
N ALA A 21 9.08 1.73 -20.89
CA ALA A 21 8.05 1.18 -20.02
C ALA A 21 8.32 -0.30 -19.68
N ASN A 22 8.71 -1.09 -20.68
CA ASN A 22 9.02 -2.51 -20.51
C ASN A 22 10.24 -2.73 -19.61
N VAL A 23 11.26 -1.87 -19.69
CA VAL A 23 12.41 -1.91 -18.77
C VAL A 23 11.94 -1.70 -17.33
N GLU A 24 11.12 -0.68 -17.08
CA GLU A 24 10.62 -0.39 -15.73
C GLU A 24 9.72 -1.51 -15.19
N ILE A 25 8.81 -2.04 -16.01
CA ILE A 25 7.94 -3.17 -15.64
C ILE A 25 8.77 -4.41 -15.31
N SER A 26 9.77 -4.74 -16.13
CA SER A 26 10.64 -5.90 -15.90
C SER A 26 11.39 -5.78 -14.57
N GLN A 27 11.92 -4.58 -14.28
CA GLN A 27 12.59 -4.31 -13.01
C GLN A 27 11.62 -4.32 -11.83
N ALA A 28 10.39 -3.82 -12.00
CA ALA A 28 9.35 -3.88 -10.98
C ALA A 28 9.00 -5.33 -10.64
N ASN A 29 8.90 -6.22 -11.65
CA ASN A 29 8.63 -7.64 -11.46
C ASN A 29 9.76 -8.33 -10.69
N ILE A 30 11.02 -8.10 -11.08
CA ILE A 30 12.18 -8.64 -10.35
C ILE A 30 12.17 -8.21 -8.89
N ILE A 31 11.93 -6.93 -8.60
CA ILE A 31 11.87 -6.44 -7.22
C ILE A 31 10.69 -7.08 -6.47
N SER A 32 9.56 -7.30 -7.14
CA SER A 32 8.36 -7.88 -6.54
C SER A 32 8.56 -9.33 -6.09
N GLU A 33 9.46 -10.08 -6.74
CA GLU A 33 9.84 -11.45 -6.30
C GLU A 33 10.52 -11.47 -4.92
N PHE A 34 11.11 -10.35 -4.50
CA PHE A 34 11.75 -10.19 -3.19
C PHE A 34 10.83 -9.57 -2.13
N LEU A 35 9.61 -9.16 -2.51
CA LEU A 35 8.65 -8.61 -1.56
C LEU A 35 7.73 -9.72 -1.02
N PRO A 36 7.24 -9.59 0.22
CA PRO A 36 6.11 -10.37 0.69
C PRO A 36 4.91 -10.23 -0.26
N ALA A 37 4.10 -11.28 -0.33
CA ALA A 37 2.84 -11.25 -1.07
C ALA A 37 2.04 -10.01 -0.65
N GLN A 38 1.70 -9.17 -1.63
CA GLN A 38 0.96 -7.95 -1.37
C GLN A 38 -0.49 -8.30 -1.02
N LEU A 39 -1.03 -7.66 0.01
CA LEU A 39 -2.42 -7.79 0.37
C LEU A 39 -3.32 -7.09 -0.65
N SER A 40 -4.50 -7.64 -0.88
CA SER A 40 -5.55 -6.92 -1.59
C SER A 40 -6.08 -5.76 -0.74
N GLU A 41 -6.74 -4.79 -1.36
CA GLU A 41 -7.38 -3.69 -0.61
C GLU A 41 -8.43 -4.20 0.39
N SER A 42 -9.17 -5.28 0.06
CA SER A 42 -10.15 -5.87 0.97
C SER A 42 -9.49 -6.53 2.17
N ASP A 43 -8.45 -7.34 1.97
CA ASP A 43 -7.75 -8.02 3.07
C ASP A 43 -7.11 -6.99 4.01
N LEU A 44 -6.49 -5.96 3.43
CA LEU A 44 -5.92 -4.86 4.19
C LEU A 44 -7.00 -4.10 4.98
N SER A 45 -8.15 -3.85 4.36
CA SER A 45 -9.30 -3.21 5.01
C SER A 45 -9.79 -4.01 6.23
N GLU A 46 -9.92 -5.33 6.11
CA GLU A 46 -10.33 -6.19 7.24
C GLU A 46 -9.30 -6.19 8.39
N ILE A 47 -8.02 -6.18 8.06
CA ILE A 47 -6.95 -6.09 9.08
C ILE A 47 -7.03 -4.74 9.81
N ILE A 48 -7.27 -3.65 9.07
CA ILE A 48 -7.45 -2.32 9.66
C ILE A 48 -8.66 -2.30 10.60
N ASP A 49 -9.80 -2.87 10.20
CA ASP A 49 -10.99 -2.95 11.05
C ASP A 49 -10.71 -3.68 12.36
N LYS A 50 -10.01 -4.83 12.29
CA LYS A 50 -9.57 -5.57 13.48
C LYS A 50 -8.69 -4.72 14.38
N VAL A 51 -7.71 -4.01 13.83
CA VAL A 51 -6.82 -3.14 14.62
C VAL A 51 -7.59 -1.99 15.27
N ILE A 52 -8.52 -1.35 14.55
CA ILE A 52 -9.37 -0.28 15.11
C ILE A 52 -10.16 -0.80 16.33
N ILE A 53 -10.77 -1.98 16.20
CA ILE A 53 -11.52 -2.63 17.28
C ILE A 53 -10.59 -3.01 18.44
N ASP A 54 -9.46 -3.67 18.16
CA ASP A 54 -8.50 -4.16 19.17
C ASP A 54 -7.99 -3.03 20.08
N ILE A 55 -7.76 -1.84 19.52
CA ILE A 55 -7.22 -0.70 20.26
C ILE A 55 -8.29 0.30 20.73
N GLY A 56 -9.56 0.07 20.37
CA GLY A 56 -10.68 0.96 20.69
C GLY A 56 -10.54 2.35 20.06
N ALA A 57 -10.00 2.45 18.85
CA ALA A 57 -9.86 3.73 18.15
C ALA A 57 -11.22 4.23 17.66
N ASP A 58 -11.54 5.49 17.96
CA ASP A 58 -12.85 6.08 17.63
C ASP A 58 -12.76 7.35 16.76
N SER A 59 -11.54 7.87 16.56
CA SER A 59 -11.36 9.18 15.94
C SER A 59 -9.99 9.33 15.30
N MET A 60 -9.84 10.39 14.51
CA MET A 60 -8.59 10.78 13.86
C MET A 60 -7.42 10.99 14.83
N LYS A 61 -7.67 11.19 16.13
CA LYS A 61 -6.62 11.28 17.16
C LYS A 61 -5.86 9.97 17.32
N ASP A 62 -6.51 8.83 17.06
CA ASP A 62 -5.90 7.51 17.16
C ASP A 62 -5.31 7.00 15.84
N MET A 63 -5.42 7.78 14.75
CA MET A 63 -4.91 7.41 13.42
C MET A 63 -3.45 6.94 13.47
N GLY A 64 -2.58 7.64 14.21
CA GLY A 64 -1.18 7.25 14.36
C GLY A 64 -1.00 5.88 15.02
N LYS A 65 -1.82 5.55 16.02
CA LYS A 65 -1.81 4.26 16.71
C LYS A 65 -2.32 3.15 15.80
N VAL A 66 -3.44 3.39 15.09
CA VAL A 66 -4.00 2.43 14.12
C VAL A 66 -2.97 2.13 13.03
N ILE A 67 -2.36 3.16 12.43
CA ILE A 67 -1.34 2.99 11.39
C ILE A 67 -0.16 2.19 11.91
N SER A 68 0.33 2.48 13.11
CA SER A 68 1.43 1.73 13.71
C SER A 68 1.07 0.26 13.90
N GLY A 69 -0.10 -0.03 14.48
CA GLY A 69 -0.55 -1.40 14.71
C GLY A 69 -0.78 -2.20 13.43
N VAL A 70 -1.33 -1.55 12.39
CA VAL A 70 -1.51 -2.18 11.07
C VAL A 70 -0.16 -2.45 10.43
N THR A 71 0.76 -1.47 10.42
CA THR A 71 2.09 -1.60 9.80
C THR A 71 2.88 -2.75 10.41
N GLU A 72 2.78 -2.96 11.72
CA GLU A 72 3.39 -4.11 12.40
C GLU A 72 2.79 -5.44 11.92
N LYS A 73 1.46 -5.52 11.75
CA LYS A 73 0.77 -6.73 11.29
C LYS A 73 0.99 -7.04 9.80
N VAL A 74 1.24 -6.04 8.95
CA VAL A 74 1.32 -6.20 7.48
C VAL A 74 2.69 -5.84 6.90
N SER A 75 3.76 -5.91 7.72
CA SER A 75 5.10 -5.44 7.36
C SER A 75 5.55 -5.95 5.97
N GLY A 76 5.74 -5.02 5.04
CA GLY A 76 6.15 -5.29 3.66
C GLY A 76 5.05 -5.83 2.72
N GLN A 77 3.85 -6.11 3.21
CA GLN A 77 2.71 -6.62 2.42
C GLN A 77 1.75 -5.52 1.94
N ALA A 78 1.91 -4.30 2.44
CA ALA A 78 1.15 -3.14 1.99
C ALA A 78 1.99 -1.86 2.10
N GLU A 79 1.70 -0.89 1.23
CA GLU A 79 2.34 0.43 1.28
C GLU A 79 1.80 1.28 2.42
N GLY A 80 2.68 1.92 3.19
CA GLY A 80 2.29 2.81 4.29
C GLY A 80 1.34 3.93 3.88
N ARG A 81 1.44 4.45 2.64
CA ARG A 81 0.50 5.46 2.13
C ARG A 81 -0.91 4.90 1.96
N VAL A 82 -1.04 3.69 1.43
CA VAL A 82 -2.32 3.00 1.25
C VAL A 82 -2.95 2.70 2.61
N ILE A 83 -2.15 2.21 3.56
CA ILE A 83 -2.58 2.01 4.96
C ILE A 83 -3.17 3.32 5.51
N ALA A 84 -2.43 4.43 5.41
CA ALA A 84 -2.87 5.72 5.94
C ALA A 84 -4.16 6.24 5.27
N GLU A 85 -4.30 6.08 3.95
CA GLU A 85 -5.50 6.47 3.20
C GLU A 85 -6.74 5.67 3.65
N ILE A 86 -6.61 4.34 3.80
CA ILE A 86 -7.72 3.48 4.23
C ILE A 86 -8.09 3.74 5.69
N VAL A 87 -7.10 3.84 6.59
CA VAL A 87 -7.34 4.17 8.01
C VAL A 87 -8.07 5.50 8.14
N LYS A 88 -7.63 6.53 7.41
CA LYS A 88 -8.30 7.83 7.40
C LYS A 88 -9.77 7.71 6.96
N ARG A 89 -10.06 6.97 5.88
CA ARG A 89 -11.45 6.76 5.43
C ARG A 89 -12.30 6.10 6.53
N LYS A 90 -11.77 5.10 7.21
CA LYS A 90 -12.48 4.34 8.27
C LYS A 90 -12.70 5.11 9.56
N LEU A 91 -11.79 6.02 9.93
CA LEU A 91 -11.94 6.86 11.13
C LEU A 91 -12.75 8.15 10.88
N MET A 92 -13.08 8.44 9.62
CA MET A 92 -13.91 9.58 9.23
C MET A 92 -15.35 9.18 8.85
N SER A 93 -15.64 7.88 8.75
CA SER A 93 -16.97 7.33 8.54
C SER A 93 -17.72 7.16 9.86
#